data_AF-A0A848GF47-F1
#
_entry.id   AF-A0A848GF47-F1
#
_cell.length_a   1.000
_cell.length_b   1.000
_cell.length_c   1.000
_cell.angle_alpha   90.00
_cell.angle_beta   90.00
_cell.angle_gamma   90.00
#
_symmetry.space_group_name_H-M   'P 1'
#
loop_
_entity.id
_entity.type
_entity.pdbx_description
1 polymer ?
#
loop_
_entity_poly.entity_id
_entity_poly.type
_entity_poly.pdbx_seq_one_letter_code
_entity_poly.pdbx_strand_id
1 'polypeptide(L)'
;MRSLIKSISLKNFKGFSEEVHIDLRPITLLFGANSAGKSTILQSLQLVREVLEHGSPDVDSTLQGGKAVDLGGFRNFVHRHDTGRVIEIGFGMELGDESLPELAGDAIEDLSLADAEVWRFHETLDSIRACVSTLEVKLSMSWSDLRNEAVVSAYKLGFNSIWCVEISTGADGRQPLLRMNASHPIFLANGIEGEALFQELADWVRPRQDTEAFRTELGLTADESNGEEAPEIPPSVLLAVLEVVRTASADSPNPGFVTWLQRFKGAIPELDRQIMIPASNPESAKDIFILQAFAGFMSWMLVGPLRLLREQLEKSRYLGPLRYIPPRGFEASLTVTDRHIGAS
;
A
#
# COMPACT_ATOMS: atom_id res chain seq x y z
N MET A 1 -13.99 -10.53 -15.23
CA MET A 1 -12.95 -9.54 -14.89
C MET A 1 -11.61 -10.25 -14.80
N ARG A 2 -10.56 -9.65 -15.36
CA ARG A 2 -9.19 -10.17 -15.30
C ARG A 2 -8.62 -9.83 -13.92
N SER A 3 -7.83 -10.73 -13.31
CA SER A 3 -7.10 -10.38 -12.09
C SER A 3 -5.99 -9.39 -12.42
N LEU A 4 -5.91 -8.31 -11.64
CA LEU A 4 -4.84 -7.31 -11.76
C LEU A 4 -3.55 -7.78 -11.08
N ILE A 5 -3.64 -8.68 -10.09
CA ILE A 5 -2.48 -9.20 -9.36
C ILE A 5 -1.62 -10.05 -10.31
N LYS A 6 -0.36 -9.67 -10.47
CA LYS A 6 0.64 -10.31 -11.34
C LYS A 6 1.78 -10.95 -10.59
N SER A 7 2.02 -10.59 -9.34
CA SER A 7 3.08 -11.21 -8.56
C SER A 7 2.78 -11.17 -7.06
N ILE A 8 3.42 -12.08 -6.34
CA ILE A 8 3.48 -12.09 -4.88
C ILE A 8 4.93 -12.23 -4.44
N SER A 9 5.33 -11.46 -3.42
CA SER A 9 6.61 -11.65 -2.73
C SER A 9 6.41 -12.01 -1.27
N LEU A 10 7.27 -12.88 -0.73
CA LEU A 10 7.19 -13.38 0.64
C LEU A 10 8.58 -13.39 1.28
N LYS A 11 8.72 -12.83 2.47
CA LYS A 11 9.96 -12.88 3.27
C LYS A 11 9.63 -13.11 4.74
N ASN A 12 10.48 -13.87 5.43
CA ASN A 12 10.27 -14.31 6.82
C ASN A 12 8.88 -14.93 7.08
N PHE A 13 8.30 -15.60 6.08
CA PHE A 13 6.95 -16.16 6.15
C PHE A 13 6.99 -17.70 6.10
N LYS A 14 6.69 -18.34 7.23
CA LYS A 14 6.75 -19.79 7.47
C LYS A 14 8.08 -20.39 7.02
N GLY A 15 8.07 -21.17 5.95
CA GLY A 15 9.27 -21.81 5.41
C GLY A 15 10.21 -20.83 4.68
N PHE A 16 9.74 -19.65 4.29
CA PHE A 16 10.51 -18.67 3.53
C PHE A 16 11.28 -17.74 4.48
N SER A 17 12.61 -17.88 4.55
CA SER A 17 13.47 -16.94 5.28
C SER A 17 13.80 -15.72 4.42
N GLU A 18 14.36 -15.97 3.24
CA GLU A 18 14.71 -14.95 2.25
C GLU A 18 13.49 -14.54 1.42
N GLU A 19 13.59 -13.39 0.77
CA GLU A 19 12.55 -12.92 -0.14
C GLU A 19 12.43 -13.84 -1.36
N VAL A 20 11.21 -14.36 -1.56
CA VAL A 20 10.85 -15.15 -2.73
C VAL A 20 9.84 -14.34 -3.54
N HIS A 21 10.13 -14.13 -4.82
CA HIS A 21 9.23 -13.49 -5.78
C HIS A 21 8.57 -14.55 -6.67
N ILE A 22 7.26 -14.47 -6.85
CA ILE A 22 6.47 -15.43 -7.64
C ILE A 22 5.59 -14.68 -8.62
N ASP A 23 5.84 -14.88 -9.91
CA ASP A 23 4.97 -14.38 -10.98
C ASP A 23 3.69 -15.21 -11.09
N LEU A 24 2.57 -14.52 -11.20
CA LEU A 24 1.24 -15.09 -11.37
C LEU A 24 0.77 -14.87 -12.81
N ARG A 25 0.44 -15.98 -13.47
CA ARG A 25 -0.21 -16.02 -14.78
C ARG A 25 -1.68 -16.41 -14.62
N PRO A 26 -2.54 -16.15 -15.62
CA PRO A 26 -3.97 -16.50 -15.56
C PRO A 26 -4.24 -17.95 -15.13
N ILE A 27 -3.32 -18.87 -15.47
CA ILE A 27 -3.23 -20.21 -14.90
C ILE A 27 -1.84 -20.36 -14.30
N THR A 28 -1.76 -20.52 -12.98
CA THR A 28 -0.51 -20.75 -12.26
C THR A 28 -0.58 -22.11 -11.56
N LEU A 29 0.37 -23.01 -11.87
CA LEU A 29 0.42 -24.35 -11.30
C LEU A 29 1.61 -24.47 -10.35
N LEU A 30 1.35 -24.75 -9.08
CA LEU A 30 2.38 -24.93 -8.06
C LEU A 30 2.67 -26.42 -7.85
N PHE A 31 3.87 -26.87 -8.22
CA PHE A 31 4.33 -28.24 -8.04
C PHE A 31 5.45 -28.32 -6.98
N GLY A 32 5.57 -29.47 -6.33
CA GLY A 32 6.64 -29.73 -5.36
C GLY A 32 6.25 -30.75 -4.31
N ALA A 33 7.22 -31.20 -3.51
CA ALA A 33 6.99 -32.15 -2.42
C ALA A 33 5.93 -31.65 -1.42
N ASN A 34 5.34 -32.58 -0.66
CA ASN A 34 4.50 -32.19 0.48
C ASN A 34 5.31 -31.32 1.44
N SER A 35 4.66 -30.29 1.99
CA SER A 35 5.31 -29.30 2.87
C SER A 35 6.37 -28.40 2.22
N ALA A 36 6.51 -28.40 0.88
CA ALA A 36 7.40 -27.48 0.16
C ALA A 36 6.94 -26.00 0.14
N GLY A 37 5.91 -25.62 0.90
CA GLY A 37 5.43 -24.23 0.97
C GLY A 37 4.29 -23.86 -0.01
N LYS A 38 3.74 -24.81 -0.77
CA LYS A 38 2.61 -24.52 -1.70
C LYS A 38 1.38 -23.92 -1.00
N SER A 39 0.99 -24.52 0.13
CA SER A 39 -0.12 -24.01 0.96
C SER A 39 0.22 -22.68 1.63
N THR A 40 1.50 -22.43 1.90
CA THR A 40 1.98 -21.17 2.47
C THR A 40 1.66 -19.99 1.55
N ILE A 41 1.83 -20.13 0.24
CA ILE A 41 1.48 -19.09 -0.74
C ILE A 41 -0.02 -18.78 -0.71
N LEU A 42 -0.89 -19.77 -0.53
CA LEU A 42 -2.34 -19.52 -0.41
C LEU A 42 -2.70 -18.86 0.93
N GLN A 43 -1.98 -19.21 2.00
CA GLN A 43 -2.18 -18.64 3.33
C GLN A 43 -1.75 -17.16 3.41
N SER A 44 -0.73 -16.73 2.66
CA SER A 44 -0.36 -15.32 2.61
C SER A 44 -1.44 -14.46 1.95
N LEU A 45 -2.12 -14.97 0.92
CA LEU A 45 -3.29 -14.29 0.32
C LEU A 45 -4.41 -14.08 1.34
N GLN A 46 -4.71 -15.13 2.12
CA GLN A 46 -5.74 -15.08 3.17
C GLN A 46 -5.35 -14.10 4.30
N LEU A 47 -4.10 -14.15 4.75
CA LEU A 47 -3.61 -13.25 5.80
C LEU A 47 -3.71 -11.79 5.37
N VAL A 48 -3.24 -11.44 4.17
CA VAL A 48 -3.29 -10.05 3.70
C VAL A 48 -4.71 -9.58 3.48
N ARG A 49 -5.59 -10.44 2.96
CA ARG A 49 -7.02 -10.11 2.86
C ARG A 49 -7.61 -9.73 4.22
N GLU A 50 -7.38 -10.57 5.23
CA GLU A 50 -7.88 -10.35 6.59
C GLU A 50 -7.29 -9.08 7.23
N VAL A 51 -5.99 -8.82 7.02
CA VAL A 51 -5.32 -7.58 7.44
C VAL A 51 -5.97 -6.35 6.82
N LEU A 52 -6.33 -6.40 5.53
CA LEU A 52 -6.97 -5.28 4.84
C LEU A 52 -8.47 -5.14 5.21
N GLU A 53 -9.15 -6.23 5.59
CA GLU A 53 -10.55 -6.20 6.04
C GLU A 53 -10.69 -5.71 7.50
N HIS A 54 -9.75 -6.03 8.38
CA HIS A 54 -9.88 -5.80 9.83
C HIS A 54 -8.75 -4.96 10.47
N GLY A 55 -7.72 -4.61 9.70
CA GLY A 55 -6.57 -3.83 10.15
C GLY A 55 -5.72 -4.54 11.22
N SER A 56 -5.83 -5.87 11.35
CA SER A 56 -5.08 -6.67 12.32
C SER A 56 -4.48 -7.91 11.67
N PRO A 57 -3.18 -8.19 11.86
CA PRO A 57 -2.57 -9.45 11.46
C PRO A 57 -2.78 -10.57 12.49
N ASP A 58 -3.24 -10.22 13.71
CA ASP A 58 -3.64 -11.21 14.71
C ASP A 58 -5.11 -11.56 14.50
N VAL A 59 -5.33 -12.80 14.09
CA VAL A 59 -6.62 -13.32 13.64
C VAL A 59 -6.83 -14.64 14.37
N ASP A 60 -7.38 -14.56 15.57
CA ASP A 60 -7.78 -15.73 16.35
C ASP A 60 -9.03 -16.42 15.76
N SER A 61 -9.77 -15.75 14.87
CA SER A 61 -10.84 -16.36 14.07
C SER A 61 -11.19 -15.52 12.84
N THR A 62 -11.01 -16.04 11.62
CA THR A 62 -11.53 -15.40 10.41
C THR A 62 -13.06 -15.46 10.41
N LEU A 63 -13.75 -14.33 10.29
CA LEU A 63 -15.23 -14.27 10.30
C LEU A 63 -15.88 -14.93 9.06
N GLN A 64 -15.12 -15.17 7.98
CA GLN A 64 -15.65 -15.78 6.74
C GLN A 64 -15.19 -17.23 6.47
N GLY A 65 -14.16 -17.75 7.16
CA GLY A 65 -13.61 -19.09 6.90
C GLY A 65 -14.38 -20.25 7.54
N GLY A 66 -15.39 -19.96 8.37
CA GLY A 66 -15.93 -20.94 9.32
C GLY A 66 -14.83 -21.46 10.26
N LYS A 67 -15.16 -22.39 11.16
CA LYS A 67 -14.22 -23.01 12.11
C LYS A 67 -13.08 -23.84 11.46
N ALA A 68 -12.79 -23.66 10.17
CA ALA A 68 -11.88 -24.50 9.38
C ALA A 68 -10.50 -23.89 9.12
N VAL A 69 -10.30 -22.58 9.38
CA VAL A 69 -8.99 -21.92 9.21
C VAL A 69 -8.68 -21.10 10.47
N ASP A 70 -8.17 -21.79 11.49
CA ASP A 70 -7.43 -21.15 12.56
C ASP A 70 -6.07 -20.70 11.97
N LEU A 71 -5.94 -19.40 11.71
CA LEU A 71 -4.69 -18.81 11.21
C LEU A 71 -3.63 -18.75 12.33
N GLY A 72 -4.04 -18.91 13.60
CA GLY A 72 -3.17 -19.11 14.76
C GLY A 72 -2.16 -17.99 15.02
N GLY A 73 -2.51 -16.75 14.63
CA GLY A 73 -1.76 -15.54 14.92
C GLY A 73 -0.38 -15.43 14.26
N PHE A 74 0.26 -14.28 14.45
CA PHE A 74 1.55 -13.93 13.81
C PHE A 74 2.66 -14.94 14.08
N ARG A 75 2.70 -15.52 15.29
CA ARG A 75 3.73 -16.49 15.69
C ARG A 75 3.75 -17.70 14.78
N ASN A 76 2.60 -18.13 14.24
CA ASN A 76 2.52 -19.27 13.32
C ASN A 76 2.94 -18.95 11.89
N PHE A 77 3.01 -17.66 11.55
CA PHE A 77 3.41 -17.18 10.23
C PHE A 77 4.85 -16.73 10.17
N VAL A 78 5.43 -16.21 11.26
CA VAL A 78 6.81 -15.73 11.22
C VAL A 78 7.80 -16.89 11.12
N HIS A 79 8.84 -16.72 10.31
CA HIS A 79 9.84 -17.76 10.07
C HIS A 79 10.45 -18.26 11.38
N ARG A 80 10.47 -19.59 11.56
CA ARG A 80 10.93 -20.27 12.79
C ARG A 80 10.24 -19.80 14.08
N HIS A 81 9.06 -19.20 13.99
CA HIS A 81 8.35 -18.62 15.13
C HIS A 81 9.14 -17.52 15.86
N ASP A 82 10.13 -16.92 15.18
CA ASP A 82 10.99 -15.86 15.70
C ASP A 82 10.28 -14.50 15.65
N THR A 83 9.70 -14.08 16.76
CA THR A 83 8.94 -12.83 16.87
C THR A 83 9.77 -11.56 16.70
N GLY A 84 11.11 -11.68 16.70
CA GLY A 84 12.01 -10.57 16.40
C GLY A 84 12.12 -10.24 14.91
N ARG A 85 11.56 -11.09 14.03
CA ARG A 85 11.56 -10.87 12.58
C ARG A 85 10.32 -10.15 12.11
N VAL A 86 10.49 -9.36 11.05
CA VAL A 86 9.40 -8.72 10.31
C VAL A 86 8.99 -9.62 9.16
N ILE A 87 7.70 -9.95 9.09
CA ILE A 87 7.10 -10.61 7.93
C ILE A 87 6.86 -9.54 6.87
N GLU A 88 7.35 -9.78 5.65
CA GLU A 88 7.06 -8.90 4.51
C GLU A 88 6.29 -9.69 3.44
N ILE A 89 5.15 -9.15 3.01
CA ILE A 89 4.33 -9.72 1.93
C ILE A 89 4.06 -8.62 0.90
N GLY A 90 4.51 -8.83 -0.33
CA GLY A 90 4.33 -7.90 -1.45
C GLY A 90 3.37 -8.43 -2.52
N PHE A 91 2.71 -7.50 -3.21
CA PHE A 91 1.84 -7.76 -4.35
C PHE A 91 2.14 -6.79 -5.47
N GLY A 92 2.48 -7.31 -6.65
CA GLY A 92 2.54 -6.53 -7.89
C GLY A 92 1.22 -6.60 -8.64
N MET A 93 0.72 -5.46 -9.10
CA MET A 93 -0.51 -5.33 -9.87
C MET A 93 -0.27 -4.51 -11.14
N GLU A 94 -0.90 -4.92 -12.24
CA GLU A 94 -0.95 -4.14 -13.48
C GLU A 94 -2.37 -3.62 -13.65
N LEU A 95 -2.53 -2.30 -13.76
CA LEU A 95 -3.83 -1.64 -13.83
C LEU A 95 -4.52 -1.84 -15.19
N GLY A 96 -3.75 -1.85 -16.29
CA GLY A 96 -4.31 -1.88 -17.63
C GLY A 96 -5.16 -0.63 -17.90
N ASP A 97 -6.44 -0.83 -18.23
CA ASP A 97 -7.41 0.26 -18.43
C ASP A 97 -8.20 0.59 -17.14
N GLU A 98 -7.96 -0.13 -16.04
CA GLU A 98 -8.62 0.15 -14.75
C GLU A 98 -7.89 1.29 -14.01
N SER A 99 -8.63 2.18 -13.35
CA SER A 99 -8.06 3.20 -12.46
C SER A 99 -8.09 2.72 -11.00
N LEU A 100 -7.28 3.35 -10.15
CA LEU A 100 -7.40 3.18 -8.70
C LEU A 100 -8.79 3.64 -8.22
N PRO A 101 -9.40 2.97 -7.22
CA PRO A 101 -10.68 3.39 -6.66
C PRO A 101 -10.55 4.76 -6.00
N GLU A 102 -11.40 5.71 -6.40
CA GLU A 102 -11.50 7.00 -5.73
C GLU A 102 -12.46 6.91 -4.54
N LEU A 103 -12.06 7.52 -3.42
CA LEU A 103 -12.88 7.64 -2.21
C LEU A 103 -13.65 8.97 -2.17
N ALA A 104 -13.38 9.87 -3.12
CA ALA A 104 -14.17 11.06 -3.37
C ALA A 104 -15.25 10.72 -4.38
N GLY A 105 -16.46 10.45 -3.90
CA GLY A 105 -17.62 10.45 -4.77
C GLY A 105 -17.90 11.89 -5.17
N ASP A 106 -17.81 12.20 -6.46
CA ASP A 106 -18.53 13.25 -7.19
C ASP A 106 -18.79 14.58 -6.47
N ALA A 107 -17.90 15.04 -5.58
CA ALA A 107 -18.07 16.30 -4.86
C ALA A 107 -17.83 17.53 -5.77
N ILE A 108 -17.68 17.30 -7.07
CA ILE A 108 -17.37 18.32 -8.04
C ILE A 108 -18.32 18.32 -9.23
N GLU A 109 -19.59 18.02 -8.97
CA GLU A 109 -20.67 18.43 -9.88
C GLU A 109 -20.72 19.97 -10.07
N ASP A 110 -20.00 20.75 -9.24
CA ASP A 110 -19.97 22.22 -9.28
C ASP A 110 -18.63 22.85 -9.75
N LEU A 111 -17.77 22.12 -10.49
CA LEU A 111 -16.59 22.72 -11.16
C LEU A 111 -16.96 23.83 -12.13
N SER A 112 -18.22 23.88 -12.58
CA SER A 112 -18.72 24.97 -13.43
C SER A 112 -18.68 26.35 -12.76
N LEU A 113 -18.59 26.39 -11.42
CA LEU A 113 -18.41 27.61 -10.62
C LEU A 113 -16.95 27.81 -10.15
N ALA A 114 -16.06 26.86 -10.44
CA ALA A 114 -14.68 26.89 -9.96
C ALA A 114 -13.81 27.83 -10.80
N ASP A 115 -12.93 28.55 -10.10
CA ASP A 115 -11.93 29.43 -10.71
C ASP A 115 -10.98 28.64 -11.63
N ALA A 116 -10.42 29.30 -12.65
CA ALA A 116 -9.45 28.72 -13.58
C ALA A 116 -8.23 28.10 -12.87
N GLU A 117 -7.87 28.62 -11.70
CA GLU A 117 -6.79 28.07 -10.87
C GLU A 117 -7.15 26.74 -10.22
N VAL A 118 -8.40 26.54 -9.79
CA VAL A 118 -8.88 25.26 -9.25
C VAL A 118 -8.88 24.19 -10.36
N TRP A 119 -9.29 24.57 -11.57
CA TRP A 119 -9.27 23.69 -12.72
C TRP A 119 -7.83 23.21 -13.04
N ARG A 120 -6.87 24.13 -13.13
CA ARG A 120 -5.45 23.79 -13.36
C ARG A 120 -4.89 22.88 -12.27
N PHE A 121 -5.28 23.12 -11.01
CA PHE A 121 -4.87 22.25 -9.91
C PHE A 121 -5.39 20.82 -10.10
N HIS A 122 -6.67 20.68 -10.47
CA HIS A 122 -7.24 19.37 -10.80
C HIS A 122 -6.54 18.68 -11.97
N GLU A 123 -6.33 19.36 -13.09
CA GLU A 123 -5.62 18.82 -14.25
C GLU A 123 -4.21 18.34 -13.88
N THR A 124 -3.54 19.09 -13.00
CA THR A 124 -2.22 18.73 -12.49
C THR A 124 -2.27 17.41 -11.72
N LEU A 125 -3.21 17.25 -10.79
CA LEU A 125 -3.40 16.00 -10.03
C LEU A 125 -3.76 14.82 -10.95
N ASP A 126 -4.64 15.04 -11.92
CA ASP A 126 -5.05 14.00 -12.87
C ASP A 126 -3.92 13.59 -13.81
N SER A 127 -3.05 14.52 -14.19
CA SER A 127 -1.85 14.19 -14.98
C SER A 127 -0.91 13.24 -14.22
N ILE A 128 -0.75 13.44 -12.90
CA ILE A 128 0.05 12.55 -12.04
C ILE A 128 -0.62 11.16 -11.98
N ARG A 129 -1.94 11.12 -11.79
CA ARG A 129 -2.71 9.87 -11.72
C ARG A 129 -2.58 9.06 -13.02
N ALA A 130 -2.65 9.72 -14.16
CA ALA A 130 -2.58 9.11 -15.49
C ALA A 130 -1.22 8.47 -15.79
N CYS A 131 -0.15 8.89 -15.11
CA CYS A 131 1.18 8.30 -15.26
C CYS A 131 1.30 6.90 -14.63
N VAL A 132 0.38 6.48 -13.76
CA VAL A 132 0.49 5.22 -13.01
C VAL A 132 -0.11 4.05 -13.80
N SER A 133 0.73 3.08 -14.15
CA SER A 133 0.34 1.89 -14.92
C SER A 133 0.50 0.57 -14.15
N THR A 134 1.50 0.51 -13.26
CA THR A 134 1.73 -0.63 -12.37
C THR A 134 1.83 -0.17 -10.93
N LEU A 135 1.43 -1.06 -10.02
CA LEU A 135 1.38 -0.83 -8.59
C LEU A 135 2.10 -1.95 -7.87
N GLU A 136 2.81 -1.62 -6.80
CA GLU A 136 3.35 -2.58 -5.85
C GLU A 136 2.89 -2.21 -4.46
N VAL A 137 2.34 -3.18 -3.72
CA VAL A 137 1.92 -3.01 -2.33
C VAL A 137 2.70 -4.01 -1.48
N LYS A 138 3.54 -3.52 -0.57
CA LYS A 138 4.31 -4.35 0.35
C LYS A 138 3.92 -4.07 1.79
N LEU A 139 3.36 -5.07 2.48
CA LEU A 139 2.98 -4.99 3.89
C LEU A 139 4.08 -5.57 4.76
N SER A 140 4.40 -4.88 5.84
CA SER A 140 5.34 -5.31 6.88
C SER A 140 4.60 -5.50 8.19
N MET A 141 4.73 -6.69 8.77
CA MET A 141 4.08 -7.06 10.03
C MET A 141 5.13 -7.47 11.05
N SER A 142 5.00 -6.99 12.28
CA SER A 142 5.91 -7.31 13.36
C SER A 142 5.17 -7.52 14.68
N TRP A 143 5.82 -8.23 15.59
CA TRP A 143 5.34 -8.34 16.96
C TRP A 143 5.57 -7.02 17.71
N SER A 144 4.58 -6.55 18.46
CA SER A 144 4.74 -5.43 19.39
C SER A 144 4.80 -5.96 20.82
N ASP A 145 5.98 -5.91 21.45
CA ASP A 145 6.13 -6.32 22.85
C ASP A 145 5.30 -5.43 23.81
N LEU A 146 5.11 -4.16 23.44
CA LEU A 146 4.33 -3.20 24.23
C LEU A 146 2.83 -3.54 24.24
N ARG A 147 2.30 -4.04 23.12
CA ARG A 147 0.88 -4.42 22.99
C ARG A 147 0.63 -5.91 23.24
N ASN A 148 1.69 -6.71 23.20
CA ASN A 148 1.64 -8.17 23.24
C ASN A 148 0.71 -8.74 22.15
N GLU A 149 0.72 -8.10 20.98
CA GLU A 149 -0.05 -8.47 19.78
C GLU A 149 0.80 -8.18 18.53
N ALA A 150 0.41 -8.77 17.41
CA ALA A 150 1.01 -8.42 16.13
C ALA A 150 0.37 -7.18 15.52
N VAL A 151 1.20 -6.34 14.90
CA VAL A 151 0.77 -5.10 14.25
C VAL A 151 1.30 -5.03 12.83
N VAL A 152 0.58 -4.34 11.95
CA VAL A 152 1.15 -3.90 10.68
C VAL A 152 2.04 -2.70 10.99
N SER A 153 3.34 -2.89 10.93
CA SER A 153 4.34 -1.87 11.30
C SER A 153 4.71 -0.96 10.15
N ALA A 154 4.53 -1.40 8.90
CA ALA A 154 4.66 -0.53 7.74
C ALA A 154 3.86 -1.05 6.54
N TYR A 155 3.54 -0.15 5.62
CA TYR A 155 3.29 -0.53 4.23
C TYR A 155 4.05 0.39 3.28
N LYS A 156 4.51 -0.17 2.17
CA LYS A 156 5.24 0.53 1.12
C LYS A 156 4.51 0.36 -0.20
N LEU A 157 4.36 1.47 -0.91
CA LEU A 157 3.73 1.57 -2.22
C LEU A 157 4.77 1.92 -3.27
N GLY A 158 4.74 1.19 -4.37
CA GLY A 158 5.49 1.49 -5.58
C GLY A 158 4.57 1.78 -6.74
N PHE A 159 4.95 2.71 -7.59
CA PHE A 159 4.28 3.02 -8.85
C PHE A 159 5.30 2.85 -9.99
N ASN A 160 4.91 2.18 -11.07
CA ASN A 160 5.80 1.93 -12.22
C ASN A 160 7.16 1.32 -11.79
N SER A 161 7.12 0.36 -10.85
CA SER A 161 8.28 -0.34 -10.27
C SER A 161 9.26 0.53 -9.46
N ILE A 162 8.92 1.78 -9.14
CA ILE A 162 9.71 2.66 -8.28
C ILE A 162 8.91 2.89 -6.99
N TRP A 163 9.58 2.89 -5.84
CA TRP A 163 8.90 3.20 -4.58
C TRP A 163 8.42 4.66 -4.58
N CYS A 164 7.18 4.89 -4.19
CA CYS A 164 6.57 6.21 -4.16
C CYS A 164 6.26 6.66 -2.74
N VAL A 165 5.68 5.78 -1.92
CA VAL A 165 5.21 6.12 -0.58
C VAL A 165 5.51 5.00 0.39
N GLU A 166 5.84 5.35 1.63
CA GLU A 166 5.95 4.43 2.75
C GLU A 166 5.23 5.03 3.97
N ILE A 167 4.33 4.27 4.59
CA ILE A 167 3.85 4.55 5.95
C ILE A 167 4.51 3.55 6.89
N SER A 168 5.06 4.05 7.99
CA SER A 168 5.65 3.20 9.03
C SER A 168 5.19 3.67 10.42
N THR A 169 5.23 2.78 11.40
CA THR A 169 4.98 3.12 12.81
C THR A 169 6.17 2.73 13.67
N GLY A 170 6.30 3.36 14.85
CA GLY A 170 7.21 2.89 15.88
C GLY A 170 6.88 1.49 16.42
N ALA A 171 7.71 0.97 17.32
CA ALA A 171 7.54 -0.36 17.94
C ALA A 171 6.22 -0.50 18.73
N ASP A 172 5.61 0.62 19.11
CA ASP A 172 4.31 0.69 19.79
C ASP A 172 3.11 0.65 18.83
N GLY A 173 3.36 0.60 17.51
CA GLY A 173 2.33 0.62 16.47
C GLY A 173 1.49 1.89 16.47
N ARG A 174 2.00 2.99 17.03
CA ARG A 174 1.33 4.31 17.04
C ARG A 174 2.10 5.29 16.17
N GLN A 175 1.48 6.45 15.96
CA GLN A 175 2.05 7.60 15.26
C GLN A 175 2.62 7.20 13.89
N PRO A 176 1.73 6.86 12.93
CA PRO A 176 2.18 6.59 11.57
C PRO A 176 2.97 7.78 11.03
N LEU A 177 4.07 7.46 10.36
CA LEU A 177 4.99 8.37 9.70
C LEU A 177 4.87 8.15 8.20
N LEU A 178 4.59 9.21 7.46
CA LEU A 178 4.62 9.20 6.00
C LEU A 178 6.00 9.60 5.47
N ARG A 179 6.55 8.77 4.59
CA ARG A 179 7.68 9.09 3.72
C ARG A 179 7.23 9.01 2.27
N MET A 180 7.69 9.95 1.47
CA MET A 180 7.37 10.04 0.04
C MET A 180 8.65 10.18 -0.76
N ASN A 181 8.69 9.60 -1.95
CA ASN A 181 9.78 9.78 -2.90
C ASN A 181 9.50 11.01 -3.77
N ALA A 182 10.02 12.18 -3.38
CA ALA A 182 9.81 13.42 -4.13
C ALA A 182 10.47 13.39 -5.54
N SER A 183 11.47 12.53 -5.72
CA SER A 183 12.17 12.30 -7.00
C SER A 183 11.44 11.34 -7.93
N HIS A 184 10.27 10.81 -7.54
CA HIS A 184 9.58 9.83 -8.35
C HIS A 184 9.19 10.44 -9.72
N PRO A 185 9.42 9.74 -10.84
CA PRO A 185 9.13 10.27 -12.17
C PRO A 185 7.69 10.72 -12.45
N ILE A 186 6.72 10.33 -11.62
CA ILE A 186 5.32 10.77 -11.77
C ILE A 186 5.11 12.21 -11.27
N PHE A 187 6.05 12.70 -10.46
CA PHE A 187 6.05 14.05 -9.92
C PHE A 187 6.93 15.01 -10.71
N LEU A 188 7.66 14.53 -11.73
CA LEU A 188 8.57 15.37 -12.50
C LEU A 188 7.85 15.91 -13.74
N ALA A 189 7.81 17.23 -13.91
CA ALA A 189 7.28 17.86 -15.12
C ALA A 189 8.18 19.02 -15.58
N ASN A 190 8.23 19.25 -16.89
CA ASN A 190 9.03 20.33 -17.44
C ASN A 190 8.42 21.71 -17.12
N GLY A 191 9.16 22.59 -16.45
CA GLY A 191 8.82 24.02 -16.33
C GLY A 191 8.46 24.56 -14.94
N ILE A 192 8.80 23.89 -13.84
CA ILE A 192 8.53 24.35 -12.46
C ILE A 192 9.84 24.71 -11.75
N GLU A 193 9.99 25.91 -11.21
CA GLU A 193 11.19 26.29 -10.45
C GLU A 193 11.25 25.54 -9.10
N GLY A 194 11.98 24.43 -9.05
CA GLY A 194 11.93 23.48 -7.92
C GLY A 194 12.63 23.91 -6.64
N GLU A 195 13.64 24.78 -6.71
CA GLU A 195 14.53 25.07 -5.57
C GLU A 195 13.92 26.03 -4.53
N ALA A 196 13.23 27.09 -4.98
CA ALA A 196 12.52 28.01 -4.09
C ALA A 196 11.35 27.31 -3.37
N LEU A 197 10.56 26.52 -4.10
CA LEU A 197 9.44 25.74 -3.58
C LEU A 197 9.87 24.69 -2.55
N PHE A 198 11.07 24.13 -2.73
CA PHE A 198 11.61 23.14 -1.80
C PHE A 198 11.86 23.73 -0.40
N GLN A 199 12.40 24.94 -0.32
CA GLN A 199 12.67 25.59 0.97
C GLN A 199 11.38 25.92 1.71
N GLU A 200 10.35 26.39 1.01
CA GLU A 200 9.05 26.64 1.63
C GLU A 200 8.41 25.36 2.19
N LEU A 201 8.59 24.24 1.50
CA LEU A 201 8.14 22.93 1.99
C LEU A 201 8.95 22.45 3.21
N ALA A 202 10.27 22.68 3.23
CA ALA A 202 11.12 22.31 4.35
C ALA A 202 10.72 23.03 5.64
N ASP A 203 10.42 24.33 5.52
CA ASP A 203 9.88 25.14 6.63
C ASP A 203 8.54 24.60 7.16
N TRP A 204 7.71 24.06 6.25
CA TRP A 204 6.43 23.44 6.58
C TRP A 204 6.59 22.18 7.42
N VAL A 205 7.49 21.29 7.05
CA VAL A 205 7.60 19.96 7.70
C VAL A 205 8.47 20.01 8.96
N ARG A 206 9.45 20.93 9.03
CA ARG A 206 10.31 21.11 10.21
C ARG A 206 10.71 22.58 10.38
N PRO A 207 9.89 23.42 11.04
CA PRO A 207 10.27 24.81 11.29
C PRO A 207 11.57 24.85 12.14
N ARG A 208 12.66 25.35 11.53
CA ARG A 208 14.02 25.56 12.12
C ARG A 208 14.95 24.35 12.26
N GLN A 209 14.94 23.39 11.34
CA GLN A 209 16.00 22.37 11.23
C GLN A 209 16.57 22.22 9.81
N ASP A 210 17.71 21.54 9.74
CA ASP A 210 18.56 21.32 8.58
C ASP A 210 17.82 20.74 7.35
N THR A 211 17.84 21.49 6.24
CA THR A 211 17.24 21.15 4.95
C THR A 211 17.72 19.79 4.44
N GLU A 212 18.95 19.36 4.76
CA GLU A 212 19.50 18.07 4.31
C GLU A 212 18.79 16.85 4.92
N ALA A 213 18.42 16.93 6.20
CA ALA A 213 17.66 15.87 6.85
C ALA A 213 16.27 15.71 6.22
N PHE A 214 15.67 16.82 5.79
CA PHE A 214 14.38 16.83 5.10
C PHE A 214 14.47 16.28 3.67
N ARG A 215 15.55 16.60 2.93
CA ARG A 215 15.85 15.97 1.63
C ARG A 215 15.90 14.46 1.76
N THR A 216 16.58 13.95 2.78
CA THR A 216 16.66 12.51 3.07
C THR A 216 15.30 11.91 3.43
N GLU A 217 14.45 12.63 4.16
CA GLU A 217 13.09 12.22 4.52
C GLU A 217 12.17 12.09 3.29
N LEU A 218 12.33 13.00 2.32
CA LEU A 218 11.69 12.98 0.99
C LEU A 218 12.37 12.04 -0.03
N GLY A 219 13.39 11.28 0.38
CA GLY A 219 14.10 10.35 -0.50
C GLY A 219 15.02 10.99 -1.55
N LEU A 220 15.38 12.27 -1.38
CA LEU A 220 16.32 13.03 -2.21
C LEU A 220 17.75 12.91 -1.65
N THR A 221 18.35 11.73 -1.68
CA THR A 221 19.78 11.58 -1.34
C THR A 221 20.63 11.82 -2.58
N ALA A 222 21.61 12.73 -2.50
CA ALA A 222 22.73 12.77 -3.44
C ALA A 222 23.67 11.60 -3.10
N ASP A 223 24.07 10.80 -4.10
CA ASP A 223 25.26 9.96 -3.94
C ASP A 223 26.47 10.89 -3.74
N GLU A 224 26.96 11.02 -2.51
CA GLU A 224 28.10 11.87 -2.13
C GLU A 224 29.46 11.31 -2.61
N SER A 225 29.52 10.72 -3.79
CA SER A 225 30.78 10.32 -4.41
C SER A 225 30.93 10.98 -5.77
N ASN A 226 31.12 12.30 -5.76
CA ASN A 226 32.03 13.08 -6.60
C ASN A 226 31.63 14.56 -6.45
N GLY A 227 32.62 15.44 -6.23
CA GLY A 227 32.43 16.88 -6.09
C GLY A 227 32.02 17.59 -7.38
N GLU A 228 30.88 17.20 -7.93
CA GLU A 228 30.17 17.91 -8.99
C GLU A 228 29.02 18.70 -8.38
N GLU A 229 28.70 19.83 -9.01
CA GLU A 229 27.70 20.83 -8.61
C GLU A 229 26.43 20.19 -8.02
N ALA A 230 25.89 20.81 -6.96
CA ALA A 230 24.66 20.35 -6.31
C ALA A 230 23.61 20.04 -7.39
N PRO A 231 23.06 18.80 -7.43
CA PRO A 231 22.25 18.37 -8.56
C PRO A 231 21.08 19.33 -8.72
N GLU A 232 20.94 19.91 -9.93
CA GLU A 232 19.77 20.69 -10.32
C GLU A 232 18.53 19.93 -9.88
N ILE A 233 17.79 20.49 -8.92
CA ILE A 233 16.59 19.83 -8.39
C ILE A 233 15.62 19.74 -9.57
N PRO A 234 15.29 18.53 -10.06
CA PRO A 234 14.41 18.43 -11.20
C PRO A 234 13.07 19.07 -10.84
N PRO A 235 12.45 19.81 -11.77
CA PRO A 235 11.20 20.51 -11.55
C PRO A 235 10.12 19.51 -11.08
N SER A 236 9.72 19.63 -9.81
CA SER A 236 8.77 18.71 -9.16
C SER A 236 7.40 19.36 -9.04
N VAL A 237 6.42 18.78 -9.73
CA VAL A 237 5.00 19.11 -9.61
C VAL A 237 4.49 18.91 -8.19
N LEU A 238 5.05 17.94 -7.46
CA LEU A 238 4.66 17.69 -6.07
C LEU A 238 4.91 18.92 -5.19
N LEU A 239 6.03 19.62 -5.39
CA LEU A 239 6.35 20.82 -4.63
C LEU A 239 5.37 21.96 -4.94
N ALA A 240 5.05 22.17 -6.22
CA ALA A 240 4.04 23.15 -6.62
C ALA A 240 2.64 22.82 -6.08
N VAL A 241 2.25 21.55 -6.09
CA VAL A 241 0.98 21.09 -5.50
C VAL A 241 0.93 21.40 -4.01
N LEU A 242 2.00 21.13 -3.27
CA LEU A 242 2.06 21.37 -1.83
C LEU A 242 2.08 22.87 -1.50
N GLU A 243 2.71 23.71 -2.32
CA GLU A 243 2.65 25.17 -2.18
C GLU A 243 1.21 25.68 -2.37
N VAL A 244 0.51 25.24 -3.41
CA VAL A 244 -0.89 25.63 -3.65
C VAL A 244 -1.76 25.24 -2.46
N VAL A 245 -1.59 24.03 -1.94
CA VAL A 245 -2.30 23.54 -0.74
C VAL A 245 -1.96 24.37 0.50
N ARG A 246 -0.70 24.79 0.65
CA ARG A 246 -0.26 25.70 1.70
C ARG A 246 -0.95 27.06 1.63
N THR A 247 -1.05 27.64 0.43
CA THR A 247 -1.74 28.92 0.25
C THR A 247 -3.24 28.82 0.53
N ALA A 248 -3.83 27.63 0.39
CA ALA A 248 -5.22 27.34 0.72
C ALA A 248 -5.47 27.10 2.24
N SER A 249 -4.53 27.51 3.11
CA SER A 249 -4.64 27.39 4.57
C SER A 249 -4.67 25.95 5.11
N ALA A 250 -4.13 24.95 4.38
CA ALA A 250 -3.86 23.65 4.98
C ALA A 250 -2.91 23.79 6.16
N ASP A 251 -3.22 23.07 7.24
CA ASP A 251 -2.33 23.00 8.38
C ASP A 251 -1.06 22.26 7.98
N SER A 252 0.08 22.77 8.44
CA SER A 252 1.34 22.05 8.31
C SER A 252 1.15 20.62 8.83
N PRO A 253 1.66 19.60 8.11
CA PRO A 253 1.53 18.21 8.49
C PRO A 253 2.18 17.86 9.85
N ASN A 254 2.93 18.79 10.48
CA ASN A 254 3.92 18.53 11.53
C ASN A 254 5.00 17.52 11.05
N PRO A 255 6.11 17.31 11.80
CA PRO A 255 7.08 16.29 11.43
C PRO A 255 6.39 14.94 11.24
N GLY A 256 6.50 14.39 10.03
CA GLY A 256 5.98 13.07 9.70
C GLY A 256 4.50 12.94 9.34
N PHE A 257 3.79 14.04 9.05
CA PHE A 257 2.38 14.03 8.60
C PHE A 257 1.38 13.50 9.63
N VAL A 258 1.74 13.44 10.90
CA VAL A 258 0.91 12.85 11.97
C VAL A 258 -0.49 13.47 12.04
N THR A 259 -0.64 14.77 11.77
CA THR A 259 -1.95 15.44 11.80
C THR A 259 -2.88 15.03 10.66
N TRP A 260 -2.33 14.55 9.55
CA TRP A 260 -3.09 14.06 8.39
C TRP A 260 -3.42 12.56 8.54
N LEU A 261 -2.68 11.84 9.39
CA LEU A 261 -2.77 10.39 9.58
C LEU A 261 -3.57 9.97 10.83
N GLN A 262 -4.67 10.66 11.14
CA GLN A 262 -5.46 10.44 12.39
C GLN A 262 -6.31 9.16 12.42
N ARG A 263 -6.43 8.42 11.31
CA ARG A 263 -7.30 7.23 11.18
C ARG A 263 -6.54 5.99 10.70
N PHE A 264 -5.53 5.64 11.47
CA PHE A 264 -4.63 4.51 11.18
C PHE A 264 -4.65 3.51 12.33
N LYS A 265 -4.73 2.23 11.99
CA LYS A 265 -4.54 1.12 12.92
C LYS A 265 -3.18 0.48 12.63
N GLY A 266 -2.20 0.79 13.47
CA GLY A 266 -0.80 0.56 13.07
C GLY A 266 -0.46 1.44 11.88
N ALA A 267 0.19 0.87 10.87
CA ALA A 267 0.46 1.55 9.61
C ALA A 267 -0.72 1.55 8.63
N ILE A 268 -1.81 0.81 8.86
CA ILE A 268 -2.90 0.67 7.88
C ILE A 268 -3.96 1.79 8.06
N PRO A 269 -4.33 2.53 7.00
CA PRO A 269 -5.44 3.49 7.05
C PRO A 269 -6.80 2.78 7.05
N GLU A 270 -7.84 3.48 7.50
CA GLU A 270 -9.23 3.07 7.24
C GLU A 270 -9.53 3.11 5.73
N LEU A 271 -9.73 1.94 5.11
CA LEU A 271 -9.82 1.83 3.64
C LEU A 271 -11.09 2.41 3.01
N ASP A 272 -12.10 2.70 3.82
CA ASP A 272 -13.42 3.20 3.38
C ASP A 272 -13.63 4.67 3.74
N ARG A 273 -12.55 5.38 4.11
CA ARG A 273 -12.57 6.81 4.49
C ARG A 273 -11.47 7.56 3.75
N GLN A 274 -11.76 8.83 3.44
CA GLN A 274 -10.74 9.74 2.94
C GLN A 274 -9.75 10.14 4.03
N ILE A 275 -8.52 10.40 3.59
CA ILE A 275 -7.53 11.13 4.37
C ILE A 275 -8.04 12.55 4.58
N MET A 276 -8.01 13.01 5.82
CA MET A 276 -8.44 14.35 6.18
C MET A 276 -7.22 15.28 6.15
N ILE A 277 -7.34 16.39 5.42
CA ILE A 277 -6.36 17.46 5.45
C ILE A 277 -6.95 18.57 6.35
N PRO A 278 -6.46 18.71 7.59
CA PRO A 278 -6.91 19.78 8.48
C PRO A 278 -6.49 21.15 7.91
N ALA A 279 -7.32 22.16 8.15
CA ALA A 279 -7.09 23.52 7.70
C ALA A 279 -7.54 24.52 8.78
N SER A 280 -6.68 25.49 9.09
CA SER A 280 -6.90 26.44 10.17
C SER A 280 -8.01 27.44 9.87
N ASN A 281 -7.98 28.05 8.67
CA ASN A 281 -8.94 29.08 8.26
C ASN A 281 -8.90 29.31 6.74
N PRO A 282 -9.62 28.52 5.92
CA PRO A 282 -9.76 28.80 4.49
C PRO A 282 -10.52 30.12 4.30
N GLU A 283 -10.00 31.05 3.49
CA GLU A 283 -10.56 32.39 3.33
C GLU A 283 -11.57 32.48 2.18
N SER A 284 -11.50 31.53 1.23
CA SER A 284 -12.33 31.51 0.03
C SER A 284 -12.91 30.12 -0.27
N ALA A 285 -13.95 30.09 -1.12
CA ALA A 285 -14.49 28.83 -1.65
C ALA A 285 -13.44 28.05 -2.46
N LYS A 286 -12.56 28.76 -3.18
CA LYS A 286 -11.45 28.19 -3.93
C LYS A 286 -10.52 27.38 -3.02
N ASP A 287 -10.18 27.89 -1.84
CA ASP A 287 -9.30 27.21 -0.89
C ASP A 287 -9.92 25.87 -0.44
N ILE A 288 -11.23 25.88 -0.18
CA ILE A 288 -11.98 24.66 0.18
C ILE A 288 -11.89 23.63 -0.95
N PHE A 289 -12.08 24.04 -2.21
CA PHE A 289 -11.98 23.13 -3.36
C PHE A 289 -10.57 22.57 -3.54
N ILE A 290 -9.53 23.38 -3.39
CA ILE A 290 -8.13 22.94 -3.45
C ILE A 290 -7.86 21.88 -2.36
N LEU A 291 -8.27 22.14 -1.13
CA LEU A 291 -8.10 21.21 -0.01
C LEU A 291 -8.84 19.90 -0.23
N GLN A 292 -10.06 19.95 -0.77
CA GLN A 292 -10.85 18.76 -1.11
C GLN A 292 -10.19 17.95 -2.23
N ALA A 293 -9.75 18.61 -3.30
CA ALA A 293 -9.04 17.99 -4.41
C ALA A 293 -7.76 17.28 -3.94
N PHE A 294 -6.98 17.96 -3.10
CA PHE A 294 -5.75 17.42 -2.54
C PHE A 294 -6.00 16.27 -1.57
N ALA A 295 -7.01 16.37 -0.70
CA ALA A 295 -7.44 15.27 0.17
C ALA A 295 -7.85 14.04 -0.65
N GLY A 296 -8.55 14.25 -1.77
CA GLY A 296 -8.89 13.20 -2.74
C GLY A 296 -7.64 12.57 -3.36
N PHE A 297 -6.66 13.38 -3.75
CA PHE A 297 -5.37 12.90 -4.27
C PHE A 297 -4.56 12.10 -3.23
N MET A 298 -4.44 12.59 -1.99
CA MET A 298 -3.78 11.85 -0.91
C MET A 298 -4.51 10.56 -0.58
N SER A 299 -5.85 10.56 -0.61
CA SER A 299 -6.65 9.34 -0.45
C SER A 299 -6.42 8.35 -1.58
N TRP A 300 -6.38 8.82 -2.83
CA TRP A 300 -6.05 8.01 -4.00
C TRP A 300 -4.67 7.37 -3.86
N MET A 301 -3.66 8.11 -3.42
CA MET A 301 -2.29 7.63 -3.31
C MET A 301 -2.06 6.70 -2.11
N LEU A 302 -2.59 7.04 -0.93
CA LEU A 302 -2.35 6.30 0.32
C LEU A 302 -3.31 5.12 0.52
N VAL A 303 -4.57 5.28 0.13
CA VAL A 303 -5.64 4.31 0.42
C VAL A 303 -6.03 3.51 -0.82
N GLY A 304 -6.02 4.14 -2.00
CA GLY A 304 -6.41 3.54 -3.27
C GLY A 304 -5.75 2.18 -3.55
N PRO A 305 -4.40 2.05 -3.51
CA PRO A 305 -3.72 0.78 -3.78
C PRO A 305 -4.10 -0.34 -2.81
N LEU A 306 -4.26 -0.03 -1.52
CA LEU A 306 -4.66 -0.99 -0.50
C LEU A 306 -6.10 -1.45 -0.71
N ARG A 307 -6.99 -0.52 -1.04
CA ARG A 307 -8.40 -0.81 -1.36
C ARG A 307 -8.52 -1.65 -2.62
N LEU A 308 -7.77 -1.34 -3.68
CA LEU A 308 -7.75 -2.14 -4.90
C LEU A 308 -7.26 -3.57 -4.60
N LEU A 309 -6.19 -3.70 -3.81
CA LEU A 309 -5.70 -5.01 -3.40
C LEU A 309 -6.75 -5.80 -2.62
N ARG A 310 -7.43 -5.17 -1.65
CA ARG A 310 -8.56 -5.77 -0.91
C ARG A 310 -9.64 -6.27 -1.87
N GLU A 311 -10.11 -5.43 -2.79
CA GLU A 311 -11.15 -5.78 -3.77
C GLU A 311 -10.71 -6.92 -4.70
N GLN A 312 -9.44 -6.99 -5.10
CA GLN A 312 -8.92 -8.11 -5.90
C GLN A 312 -8.82 -9.41 -5.08
N LEU A 313 -8.45 -9.33 -3.80
CA LEU A 313 -8.39 -10.49 -2.90
C LEU A 313 -9.79 -10.99 -2.49
N GLU A 314 -10.78 -10.12 -2.35
CA GLU A 314 -12.18 -10.49 -2.09
C GLU A 314 -12.80 -11.31 -3.23
N LYS A 315 -12.38 -11.04 -4.48
CA LYS A 315 -12.77 -11.84 -5.65
C LYS A 315 -12.18 -13.25 -5.62
N SER A 316 -11.17 -13.51 -4.78
CA SER A 316 -10.55 -14.84 -4.68
C SER A 316 -11.48 -15.83 -3.99
N ARG A 317 -11.54 -17.04 -4.54
CA ARG A 317 -12.25 -18.18 -3.93
C ARG A 317 -11.27 -19.29 -3.67
N TYR A 318 -11.11 -19.63 -2.40
CA TYR A 318 -10.35 -20.81 -2.00
C TYR A 318 -11.24 -22.04 -2.11
N LEU A 319 -10.88 -22.94 -3.02
CA LEU A 319 -11.51 -24.25 -3.16
C LEU A 319 -10.51 -25.30 -2.69
N GLY A 320 -10.69 -25.85 -1.49
CA GLY A 320 -9.86 -26.97 -1.07
C GLY A 320 -10.07 -27.48 0.35
N PRO A 321 -9.38 -28.60 0.69
CA PRO A 321 -8.80 -29.56 -0.26
C PRO A 321 -9.89 -30.45 -0.87
N LEU A 322 -9.94 -30.56 -2.21
CA LEU A 322 -10.73 -31.57 -2.91
C LEU A 322 -10.01 -32.91 -2.81
N ARG A 323 -10.06 -33.53 -1.63
CA ARG A 323 -9.47 -34.85 -1.38
C ARG A 323 -10.54 -35.79 -0.84
N TYR A 324 -10.71 -36.92 -1.50
CA TYR A 324 -11.33 -38.08 -0.87
C TYR A 324 -10.27 -38.73 0.03
N ILE A 325 -10.51 -38.79 1.34
CA ILE A 325 -9.60 -39.48 2.26
C ILE A 325 -9.87 -40.98 2.09
N PRO A 326 -8.92 -41.78 1.58
CA PRO A 326 -9.15 -43.20 1.43
C PRO A 326 -9.34 -43.84 2.82
N PRO A 327 -10.25 -44.83 2.96
CA PRO A 327 -10.44 -45.53 4.22
C PRO A 327 -9.16 -46.22 4.70
N ARG A 328 -9.04 -46.46 6.01
CA ARG A 328 -7.91 -47.21 6.59
C ARG A 328 -7.81 -48.58 5.92
N GLY A 329 -6.64 -48.91 5.36
CA GLY A 329 -6.41 -50.16 4.62
C GLY A 329 -6.52 -50.04 3.10
N PHE A 330 -6.61 -48.83 2.54
CA PHE A 330 -6.63 -48.63 1.09
C PHE A 330 -5.30 -49.04 0.44
N GLU A 331 -5.29 -50.15 -0.28
CA GLU A 331 -4.22 -50.50 -1.22
C GLU A 331 -4.43 -49.73 -2.53
N ALA A 332 -3.45 -48.92 -2.91
CA ALA A 332 -3.45 -48.25 -4.21
C ALA A 332 -3.24 -49.30 -5.31
N SER A 333 -4.35 -49.80 -5.88
CA SER A 333 -4.29 -50.60 -7.10
C SER A 333 -3.72 -49.76 -8.23
N LEU A 334 -2.54 -50.13 -8.74
CA LEU A 334 -1.92 -49.53 -9.92
C LEU A 334 -2.52 -50.06 -11.24
N THR A 335 -3.67 -50.74 -11.19
CA THR A 335 -4.34 -51.25 -12.40
C THR A 335 -5.51 -50.36 -12.80
N VAL A 336 -5.44 -49.85 -14.04
CA VAL A 336 -6.48 -49.04 -14.69
C VAL A 336 -7.63 -49.95 -15.09
N THR A 337 -8.46 -50.36 -14.13
CA THR A 337 -9.76 -51.00 -14.40
C THR A 337 -10.64 -50.81 -13.19
N ASP A 338 -11.42 -49.73 -13.19
CA ASP A 338 -12.87 -49.79 -12.96
C ASP A 338 -13.46 -48.39 -12.96
N ARG A 339 -13.92 -47.96 -14.14
CA ARG A 339 -14.93 -46.90 -14.25
C ARG A 339 -16.26 -47.49 -13.80
N HIS A 340 -16.67 -47.23 -12.57
CA HIS A 340 -18.08 -47.38 -12.21
C HIS A 340 -18.90 -46.25 -12.83
N ILE A 341 -19.49 -46.57 -13.98
CA ILE A 341 -20.66 -45.89 -14.53
C ILE A 341 -21.83 -46.30 -13.64
N GLY A 342 -22.21 -45.45 -12.69
CA GLY A 342 -23.48 -45.57 -11.98
C GLY A 342 -24.56 -44.84 -12.75
N ALA A 343 -25.28 -45.57 -13.60
CA ALA A 343 -26.56 -45.16 -14.15
C ALA A 343 -27.66 -45.96 -13.43
N SER A 344 -28.50 -45.25 -12.67
CA SER A 344 -29.94 -45.49 -12.47
C SER A 344 -30.47 -44.56 -11.39
#